data_AF-A0A6C0HF36-F1
#
_entry.id   AF-A0A6C0HF36-F1
#
_cell.length_a   1.000
_cell.length_b   1.000
_cell.length_c   1.000
_cell.angle_alpha   90.00
_cell.angle_beta   90.00
_cell.angle_gamma   90.00
#
_symmetry.space_group_name_H-M   'P 1'
#
loop_
_entity.id
_entity.type
_entity.pdbx_description
1 polymer ?
#
loop_
_entity_poly.entity_id
_entity_poly.type
_entity_poly.pdbx_seq_one_letter_code
_entity_poly.pdbx_strand_id
1 'polypeptide(L)'
;MKFYHLSDKPFTKLRKRKLGIGFKPSGIWLAPSGVWKKYIQEELGGEIPKYEYEFDIDMSKVLTLNTYKDISEFQEKYKDKIWKFNQYNINWDLVKKDYDGIYIKNAQIKKARDEFMWYSMFDIESICVWANLSSPKLVDPS
;
A
#
# COMPACT_ATOMS: atom_id res chain seq x y z
N MET A 1 8.88 9.84 -6.76
CA MET A 1 9.60 9.26 -5.60
C MET A 1 9.79 7.79 -5.87
N LYS A 2 10.96 7.24 -5.54
CA LYS A 2 11.31 5.85 -5.86
C LYS A 2 10.75 4.88 -4.82
N PHE A 3 10.15 3.79 -5.31
CA PHE A 3 9.70 2.65 -4.51
C PHE A 3 10.04 1.34 -5.22
N TYR A 4 10.09 0.26 -4.47
CA TYR A 4 10.62 -1.03 -4.91
C TYR A 4 9.60 -2.15 -4.74
N HIS A 5 9.51 -3.03 -5.74
CA HIS A 5 8.75 -4.27 -5.71
C HIS A 5 9.71 -5.47 -5.75
N LEU A 6 9.45 -6.49 -4.93
CA LEU A 6 10.17 -7.75 -4.99
C LEU A 6 9.27 -8.84 -5.60
N SER A 7 9.84 -9.69 -6.46
CA SER A 7 9.11 -10.81 -7.07
C SER A 7 10.03 -11.99 -7.39
N ASP A 8 9.51 -13.21 -7.31
CA ASP A 8 10.20 -14.42 -7.77
C ASP A 8 10.09 -14.62 -9.28
N LYS A 9 9.19 -13.88 -9.94
CA LYS A 9 8.93 -13.99 -11.38
C LYS A 9 9.21 -12.65 -12.06
N PRO A 10 9.68 -12.66 -13.31
CA PRO A 10 9.85 -11.43 -14.06
C PRO A 10 8.55 -10.63 -14.13
N PHE A 11 8.64 -9.33 -13.87
CA PHE A 11 7.53 -8.41 -14.03
C PHE A 11 7.20 -8.26 -15.52
N THR A 12 5.95 -8.57 -15.89
CA THR A 12 5.50 -8.54 -17.29
C THR A 12 4.53 -7.40 -17.56
N LYS A 13 3.50 -7.25 -16.72
CA LYS A 13 2.51 -6.18 -16.85
C LYS A 13 1.77 -5.94 -15.54
N LEU A 14 1.35 -4.69 -15.33
CA LEU A 14 0.34 -4.38 -14.33
C LEU A 14 -1.01 -5.00 -14.72
N ARG A 15 -1.64 -5.69 -13.78
CA ARG A 15 -3.02 -6.15 -13.92
C ARG A 15 -3.94 -5.14 -13.24
N LYS A 16 -4.95 -4.67 -13.95
CA LYS A 16 -6.04 -3.89 -13.35
C LYS A 16 -6.76 -4.76 -12.33
N ARG A 17 -6.91 -4.27 -11.09
CA ARG A 17 -7.64 -4.95 -10.02
C ARG A 17 -8.89 -4.15 -9.65
N LYS A 18 -9.94 -4.85 -9.23
CA LYS A 18 -11.10 -4.23 -8.59
C LYS A 18 -10.69 -3.86 -7.16
N LEU A 19 -11.05 -2.67 -6.70
CA LEU A 19 -10.69 -2.18 -5.37
C LEU A 19 -11.77 -2.56 -4.35
N GLY A 20 -13.01 -2.12 -4.57
CA GLY A 20 -14.17 -2.55 -3.78
C GLY A 20 -14.16 -2.04 -2.34
N ILE A 21 -14.82 -2.79 -1.46
CA ILE A 21 -14.94 -2.49 -0.03
C ILE A 21 -14.15 -3.53 0.76
N GLY A 22 -13.32 -3.11 1.71
CA GLY A 22 -12.58 -4.02 2.59
C GLY A 22 -11.45 -3.35 3.36
N PHE A 23 -10.59 -4.16 4.00
CA PHE A 23 -9.50 -3.67 4.86
C PHE A 23 -8.26 -3.19 4.10
N LYS A 24 -7.91 -3.83 2.97
CA LYS A 24 -6.75 -3.46 2.16
C LYS A 24 -7.16 -3.22 0.70
N PRO A 25 -6.58 -2.21 0.04
CA PRO A 25 -6.80 -2.01 -1.38
C PRO A 25 -6.11 -3.09 -2.20
N SER A 26 -6.66 -3.38 -3.38
CA SER A 26 -5.99 -4.21 -4.37
C SER A 26 -5.17 -3.36 -5.34
N GLY A 27 -3.86 -3.56 -5.36
CA GLY A 27 -2.94 -2.86 -6.26
C GLY A 27 -1.57 -3.52 -6.28
N ILE A 28 -0.58 -2.85 -6.88
CA ILE A 28 0.82 -3.25 -6.72
C ILE A 28 1.36 -2.66 -5.43
N TRP A 29 1.95 -3.52 -4.61
CA TRP A 29 2.56 -3.13 -3.35
C TRP A 29 4.05 -2.90 -3.56
N LEU A 30 4.50 -1.72 -3.17
CA LEU A 30 5.88 -1.27 -3.22
C LEU A 30 6.27 -0.75 -1.83
N ALA A 31 7.56 -0.62 -1.57
CA ALA A 31 8.07 -0.01 -0.34
C ALA A 31 9.34 0.81 -0.64
N PRO A 32 9.76 1.71 0.27
CA PRO A 32 11.07 2.34 0.15
C PRO A 32 12.20 1.30 0.07
N SER A 33 13.36 1.74 -0.40
CA SER A 33 14.54 0.86 -0.58
C SER A 33 14.84 0.07 0.70
N GLY A 34 15.04 -1.25 0.54
CA GLY A 34 15.41 -2.14 1.64
C GLY A 34 14.30 -2.51 2.61
N VAL A 35 13.16 -1.80 2.64
CA VAL A 35 12.06 -2.06 3.59
C VAL A 35 11.47 -3.45 3.43
N TRP A 36 11.21 -3.89 2.19
CA TRP A 36 10.75 -5.24 1.93
C TRP A 36 11.78 -6.30 2.35
N LYS A 37 13.06 -6.09 2.01
CA LYS A 37 14.12 -7.07 2.31
C LYS A 37 14.26 -7.26 3.82
N LYS A 38 14.30 -6.16 4.56
CA LYS A 38 14.34 -6.15 6.02
C LYS A 38 13.14 -6.89 6.62
N TYR A 39 11.92 -6.57 6.19
CA TYR A 39 10.71 -7.23 6.68
C TYR A 39 10.72 -8.74 6.42
N ILE A 40 11.14 -9.16 5.22
CA ILE A 40 11.21 -10.59 4.87
C ILE A 40 12.25 -11.31 5.74
N GLN A 41 13.42 -10.72 5.94
CA GLN A 41 14.51 -11.36 6.68
C GLN A 41 14.29 -11.38 8.20
N GLU A 42 13.83 -10.26 8.77
CA GLU A 42 13.75 -10.09 10.22
C GLU A 42 12.41 -10.55 10.80
N GLU A 43 11.30 -10.34 10.09
CA GLU A 43 9.95 -10.62 10.62
C GLU A 43 9.35 -11.92 10.06
N LEU A 44 9.57 -12.20 8.76
CA LEU A 44 9.04 -13.41 8.13
C LEU A 44 10.03 -14.59 8.14
N GLY A 45 11.33 -14.34 8.30
CA GLY A 45 12.38 -15.36 8.19
C GLY A 45 12.50 -16.01 6.80
N GLY A 46 12.11 -15.28 5.75
CA GLY A 46 12.06 -15.79 4.38
C GLY A 46 13.28 -15.46 3.53
N GLU A 47 13.35 -16.07 2.34
CA GLU A 47 14.34 -15.73 1.31
C GLU A 47 13.94 -14.46 0.54
N ILE A 48 14.94 -13.66 0.15
CA ILE A 48 14.69 -12.47 -0.66
C ILE A 48 14.33 -12.88 -2.10
N PRO A 49 13.20 -12.40 -2.65
CA PRO A 49 12.83 -12.72 -4.02
C PRO A 49 13.89 -12.28 -5.04
N LYS A 50 14.03 -13.06 -6.11
CA LYS A 50 15.09 -12.92 -7.13
C LYS A 50 15.12 -11.56 -7.85
N TYR A 51 13.96 -10.96 -8.09
CA TYR A 51 13.86 -9.74 -8.89
C TYR A 51 13.43 -8.56 -8.02
N GLU A 52 14.16 -7.45 -8.16
CA GLU A 52 13.82 -6.16 -7.57
C GLU A 52 13.52 -5.14 -8.67
N TYR A 53 12.41 -4.43 -8.54
CA TYR A 53 11.94 -3.48 -9.54
C TYR A 53 11.77 -2.10 -8.92
N GLU A 54 12.44 -1.11 -9.49
CA GLU A 54 12.28 0.30 -9.13
C GLU A 54 11.14 0.93 -9.94
N PHE A 55 10.25 1.62 -9.24
CA PHE A 55 9.20 2.45 -9.78
C PHE A 55 9.39 3.89 -9.34
N ASP A 56 9.25 4.83 -10.26
CA ASP A 56 9.11 6.24 -9.93
C ASP A 56 7.62 6.62 -9.84
N ILE A 57 7.20 6.99 -8.64
CA ILE A 57 5.81 7.28 -8.30
C ILE A 57 5.60 8.79 -8.20
N ASP A 58 4.63 9.29 -8.95
CA ASP A 58 4.12 10.66 -8.80
C ASP A 58 3.33 10.79 -7.49
N MET A 59 3.97 11.34 -6.47
CA MET A 59 3.37 11.48 -5.14
C MET A 59 2.27 12.55 -5.09
N SER A 60 2.12 13.41 -6.11
CA SER A 60 1.05 14.42 -6.15
C SER A 60 -0.34 13.80 -6.30
N LYS A 61 -0.41 12.55 -6.77
CA LYS A 61 -1.66 11.77 -6.97
C LYS A 61 -1.85 10.66 -5.94
N VAL A 62 -0.97 10.57 -4.95
CA VAL A 62 -0.98 9.51 -3.94
C VAL A 62 -1.37 10.11 -2.61
N LEU A 63 -2.38 9.52 -1.96
CA LEU A 63 -2.71 9.87 -0.59
C LEU A 63 -1.60 9.38 0.34
N THR A 64 -0.98 10.27 1.11
CA THR A 64 0.00 9.89 2.13
C THR A 64 -0.64 9.95 3.52
N LEU A 65 -0.57 8.83 4.25
CA LEU A 65 -0.98 8.74 5.65
C LEU A 65 0.26 8.60 6.54
N ASN A 66 0.53 9.59 7.39
CA ASN A 66 1.72 9.65 8.23
C ASN A 66 1.41 9.88 9.71
N THR A 67 0.26 10.47 10.02
CA THR A 67 -0.16 10.79 11.39
C THR A 67 -1.49 10.13 11.73
N TYR A 68 -1.78 10.01 13.02
CA TYR A 68 -3.10 9.57 13.49
C TYR A 68 -4.23 10.44 12.92
N LYS A 69 -4.00 11.76 12.80
CA LYS A 69 -4.98 12.70 12.26
C LYS A 69 -5.31 12.37 10.80
N ASP A 70 -4.30 12.14 9.97
CA ASP A 70 -4.48 11.76 8.56
C ASP A 70 -5.35 10.49 8.45
N ILE A 71 -5.07 9.49 9.29
CA ILE A 71 -5.77 8.20 9.31
C ILE A 71 -7.22 8.37 9.76
N SER A 72 -7.45 9.17 10.81
CA SER A 72 -8.80 9.45 11.32
C SER A 72 -9.64 10.21 10.30
N GLU A 73 -9.08 11.22 9.64
CA GLU A 73 -9.77 11.98 8.58
C GLU A 73 -10.05 11.09 7.35
N PHE A 74 -9.10 10.24 6.98
CA PHE A 74 -9.28 9.26 5.92
C PHE A 74 -10.43 8.27 6.22
N GLN A 75 -10.44 7.69 7.43
CA GLN A 75 -11.49 6.80 7.90
C GLN A 75 -12.86 7.47 7.79
N GLU A 76 -13.02 8.69 8.30
CA GLU A 76 -14.31 9.39 8.26
C GLU A 76 -14.77 9.70 6.83
N LYS A 77 -13.83 10.05 5.94
CA LYS A 77 -14.15 10.36 4.54
C LYS A 77 -14.55 9.12 3.75
N TYR A 78 -13.82 8.00 3.90
CA TYR A 78 -13.92 6.85 2.99
C TYR A 78 -14.45 5.55 3.61
N LYS A 79 -14.84 5.53 4.89
CA LYS A 79 -15.52 4.37 5.48
C LYS A 79 -16.76 3.99 4.67
N ASP A 80 -17.06 2.69 4.63
CA ASP A 80 -18.33 2.22 4.08
C ASP A 80 -19.49 2.75 4.95
N LYS A 81 -20.39 3.50 4.32
CA LYS A 81 -21.56 4.11 4.98
C LYS A 81 -22.83 3.29 4.81
N ILE A 82 -22.82 2.29 3.93
CA ILE A 82 -24.02 1.54 3.55
C ILE A 82 -24.33 0.48 4.60
N TRP A 83 -23.30 -0.21 5.10
CA TRP A 83 -23.47 -1.32 6.05
C TRP A 83 -23.03 -0.91 7.46
N LYS A 84 -24.00 -0.77 8.38
CA LYS A 84 -23.75 -0.38 9.78
C LYS A 84 -22.75 -1.30 10.52
N PHE A 85 -22.64 -2.56 10.11
CA PHE A 85 -21.67 -3.52 10.68
C PHE A 85 -20.27 -3.41 10.05
N ASN A 86 -20.11 -2.69 8.94
CA ASN A 86 -18.86 -2.53 8.19
C ASN A 86 -18.17 -1.19 8.48
N GLN A 87 -18.40 -0.58 9.63
CA GLN A 87 -17.72 0.67 10.01
C GLN A 87 -16.19 0.57 10.01
N TYR A 88 -15.65 -0.65 9.99
CA TYR A 88 -14.21 -0.94 9.90
C TYR A 88 -13.67 -1.04 8.47
N ASN A 89 -14.55 -1.13 7.47
CA ASN A 89 -14.15 -1.25 6.07
C ASN A 89 -14.01 0.11 5.41
N ILE A 90 -13.05 0.18 4.48
CA ILE A 90 -12.87 1.33 3.60
C ILE A 90 -13.50 1.03 2.25
N ASN A 91 -14.19 2.01 1.69
CA ASN A 91 -14.65 2.00 0.32
C ASN A 91 -13.52 2.49 -0.60
N TRP A 92 -12.69 1.57 -1.06
CA TRP A 92 -11.56 1.85 -1.92
C TRP A 92 -11.97 2.35 -3.31
N ASP A 93 -13.19 2.02 -3.77
CA ASP A 93 -13.73 2.58 -5.01
C ASP A 93 -13.98 4.09 -4.91
N LEU A 94 -14.24 4.63 -3.71
CA LEU A 94 -14.27 6.08 -3.48
C LEU A 94 -12.85 6.66 -3.44
N VAL A 95 -11.91 6.02 -2.76
CA VAL A 95 -10.51 6.47 -2.69
C VAL A 95 -9.90 6.59 -4.09
N LYS A 96 -10.20 5.63 -4.97
CA LYS A 96 -9.74 5.59 -6.37
C LYS A 96 -10.21 6.77 -7.22
N LYS A 97 -11.30 7.44 -6.87
CA LYS A 97 -11.79 8.62 -7.60
C LYS A 97 -10.90 9.84 -7.34
N ASP A 98 -10.28 9.88 -6.16
CA ASP A 98 -9.52 11.02 -5.69
C ASP A 98 -8.00 10.80 -5.83
N TYR A 99 -7.55 9.53 -5.82
CA TYR A 99 -6.13 9.17 -5.79
C TYR A 99 -5.79 7.95 -6.66
N ASP A 100 -4.54 7.90 -7.12
CA ASP A 100 -3.95 6.80 -7.89
C ASP A 100 -3.35 5.70 -7.00
N GLY A 101 -3.16 5.99 -5.72
CA GLY A 101 -2.62 5.08 -4.72
C GLY A 101 -2.71 5.63 -3.30
N ILE A 102 -2.28 4.81 -2.34
CA ILE A 102 -2.16 5.16 -0.92
C ILE A 102 -0.78 4.76 -0.41
N TYR A 103 -0.11 5.68 0.28
CA TYR A 103 1.18 5.48 0.91
C TYR A 103 1.02 5.57 2.43
N ILE A 104 1.24 4.43 3.08
CA ILE A 104 1.29 4.33 4.54
C ILE A 104 2.73 4.59 4.95
N LYS A 105 3.02 5.84 5.31
CA LYS A 105 4.38 6.28 5.64
C LYS A 105 4.83 5.80 7.02
N ASN A 106 3.89 5.68 7.95
CA ASN A 106 4.10 5.09 9.25
C ASN A 106 2.98 4.07 9.48
N ALA A 107 3.33 2.78 9.60
CA ALA A 107 2.36 1.70 9.84
C ALA A 107 2.19 1.36 11.33
N GLN A 108 2.99 1.97 12.21
CA GLN A 108 3.18 1.58 13.61
C GLN A 108 2.57 2.58 14.61
N ILE A 109 1.69 3.47 14.15
CA ILE A 109 0.95 4.39 15.02
C ILE A 109 -0.02 3.59 15.92
N LYS A 110 0.41 3.27 17.15
CA LYS A 110 -0.31 2.40 18.10
C LYS A 110 -1.80 2.73 18.21
N LYS A 111 -2.13 3.99 18.51
CA LYS A 111 -3.53 4.44 18.66
C LYS A 111 -4.39 4.12 17.42
N ALA A 112 -3.85 4.37 16.23
CA ALA A 112 -4.56 4.08 14.99
C ALA A 112 -4.73 2.57 14.75
N ARG A 113 -3.75 1.74 15.13
CA ARG A 113 -3.84 0.28 15.03
C ARG A 113 -4.90 -0.28 16.00
N ASP A 114 -5.02 0.30 17.19
CA ASP A 114 -6.00 -0.11 18.19
C ASP A 114 -7.43 0.29 17.77
N GLU A 115 -7.60 1.45 17.13
CA GLU A 115 -8.93 2.00 16.78
C GLU A 115 -9.43 1.63 15.39
N PHE A 116 -8.54 1.48 14.40
CA PHE A 116 -8.93 1.28 13.00
C PHE A 116 -8.44 -0.07 12.49
N MET A 117 -9.33 -1.07 12.49
CA MET A 117 -9.02 -2.45 12.09
C MET A 117 -8.44 -2.57 10.67
N TRP A 118 -8.84 -1.74 9.71
CA TRP A 118 -8.25 -1.78 8.38
C TRP A 118 -6.77 -1.37 8.39
N TYR A 119 -6.40 -0.42 9.26
CA TYR A 119 -5.06 0.13 9.34
C TYR A 119 -4.11 -0.82 10.09
N SER A 120 -4.60 -1.58 11.07
CA SER A 120 -3.78 -2.59 11.76
C SER A 120 -3.29 -3.70 10.83
N MET A 121 -3.93 -3.87 9.66
CA MET A 121 -3.49 -4.83 8.65
C MET A 121 -2.17 -4.43 7.97
N PHE A 122 -1.70 -3.19 8.07
CA PHE A 122 -0.45 -2.76 7.44
C PHE A 122 0.73 -3.02 8.36
N ASP A 123 1.72 -3.77 7.89
CA ASP A 123 2.84 -4.23 8.72
C ASP A 123 4.02 -3.25 8.67
N ILE A 124 4.26 -2.65 7.51
CA ILE A 124 5.44 -1.83 7.25
C ILE A 124 5.08 -0.60 6.41
N GLU A 125 6.02 0.35 6.38
CA GLU A 125 5.97 1.48 5.47
C GLU A 125 5.88 0.98 4.02
N SER A 126 4.75 1.27 3.36
CA SER A 126 4.45 0.70 2.05
C SER A 126 3.43 1.55 1.30
N ILE A 127 3.50 1.46 -0.02
CA ILE A 127 2.57 2.11 -0.95
C ILE A 127 1.84 1.05 -1.77
N CYS A 128 0.52 1.22 -1.92
CA CYS A 128 -0.29 0.46 -2.85
C CYS A 128 -0.77 1.39 -3.97
N VAL A 129 -0.44 1.04 -5.22
CA VAL A 129 -0.83 1.83 -6.39
C VAL A 129 -1.75 1.00 -7.29
N TRP A 130 -2.81 1.62 -7.79
CA TRP A 130 -3.82 0.97 -8.65
C TRP A 130 -4.04 1.66 -10.00
N ALA A 131 -3.38 2.79 -10.22
CA ALA A 131 -3.34 3.46 -11.51
C ALA A 131 -2.23 2.93 -12.42
N ASN A 132 -2.13 3.51 -13.63
CA ASN A 132 -1.07 3.18 -14.56
C ASN A 132 0.27 3.69 -14.02
N LEU A 133 1.17 2.78 -13.68
CA LEU A 133 2.57 3.11 -13.44
C LEU A 133 3.33 3.19 -14.76
N SER A 134 4.41 3.95 -14.74
CA SER A 134 5.49 3.79 -15.72
C SER A 134 6.04 2.36 -15.65
N SER A 135 6.63 1.89 -16.76
CA SER A 135 7.32 0.60 -16.76
C SER A 135 8.44 0.61 -15.72
N PRO A 136 8.52 -0.41 -14.85
CA PRO A 136 9.57 -0.47 -13.84
C PRO A 136 10.94 -0.67 -14.48
N LYS A 137 11.97 -0.25 -13.76
CA LYS A 137 13.36 -0.59 -14.05
C LYS A 137 13.75 -1.79 -13.21
N LEU A 138 14.29 -2.84 -13.84
CA LEU A 138 14.91 -3.94 -13.09
C LEU A 138 16.16 -3.37 -12.38
N VAL A 139 16.20 -3.53 -11.06
CA VAL A 139 17.38 -3.30 -10.25
C VAL A 139 18.14 -4.62 -10.25
N ASP A 140 19.41 -4.57 -10.62
CA ASP A 140 20.30 -5.71 -10.93
C ASP A 140 19.95 -6.98 -10.11
N PRO A 141 19.66 -8.12 -10.74
CA PRO A 141 19.34 -9.34 -10.01
C PRO A 141 20.57 -9.79 -9.23
N SER A 142 20.46 -9.79 -7.89
CA SER A 142 21.44 -10.44 -7.02
C SER A 142 21.59 -11.92 -7.32
#